data_AF-A0A061A5Q1-F1
#
_entry.id   AF-A0A061A5Q1-F1
#
_cell.length_a   1.000
_cell.length_b   1.000
_cell.length_c   1.000
_cell.angle_alpha   90.00
_cell.angle_beta   90.00
_cell.angle_gamma   90.00
#
_symmetry.space_group_name_H-M   'P 1'
#
loop_
_entity.id
_entity.type
_entity.pdbx_description
1 polymer ?
#
loop_
_entity_poly.entity_id
_entity_poly.type
_entity_poly.pdbx_seq_one_letter_code
_entity_poly.pdbx_strand_id
1 'polypeptide(L)'
;MPCPSGETGSGKTTQIPQYLYEAGIARQGIVAVTQPRRVAAISLATRVAEEKRTQLGKLVGYTVRFEDVTSSETKLKFMTDGMLLREAIGDPLLLRYTVVVLDEAHERTVHTDVLFGVVKAAQRKRREQNKVPLKVIVMSATMDVDLFSQYFNKSPVLYLEGRQHPIQMYYTKQPQSDYLQAALVSVFQIHQVCDLTEQTLKCIHLCSCREKKLANYGHCS
;
A
#
# COMPACT_ATOMS: atom_id res chain seq x y z
N MET A 1 8.83 16.89 -16.68
CA MET A 1 7.55 16.21 -16.41
C MET A 1 7.82 15.00 -15.52
N PRO A 2 7.33 14.95 -14.27
CA PRO A 2 7.31 13.71 -13.50
C PRO A 2 5.89 13.12 -13.45
N CYS A 3 5.83 11.80 -13.57
CA CYS A 3 4.63 10.98 -13.66
C CYS A 3 4.10 10.66 -12.24
N PRO A 4 2.85 11.00 -11.87
CA PRO A 4 2.33 10.70 -10.55
C PRO A 4 1.73 9.28 -10.56
N SER A 5 2.54 8.32 -10.11
CA SER A 5 2.04 6.99 -9.72
C SER A 5 1.37 7.14 -8.35
N GLY A 6 0.17 6.59 -8.18
CA GLY A 6 -0.65 6.82 -6.99
C GLY A 6 -0.03 6.32 -5.69
N GLU A 7 0.48 7.23 -4.87
CA GLU A 7 1.19 6.93 -3.62
C GLU A 7 0.32 6.32 -2.50
N THR A 8 1.02 5.60 -1.61
CA THR A 8 0.60 5.21 -0.26
C THR A 8 0.07 6.43 0.51
N GLY A 9 -1.01 6.27 1.28
CA GLY A 9 -1.63 7.38 2.03
C GLY A 9 -2.85 8.03 1.36
N SER A 10 -3.24 7.59 0.16
CA SER A 10 -4.47 8.01 -0.54
C SER A 10 -5.75 7.33 -0.03
N GLY A 11 -5.66 6.47 0.99
CA GLY A 11 -6.82 5.78 1.59
C GLY A 11 -7.42 4.66 0.75
N LYS A 12 -6.77 4.23 -0.35
CA LYS A 12 -7.25 3.15 -1.24
C LYS A 12 -7.63 1.89 -0.45
N THR A 13 -6.69 1.42 0.37
CA THR A 13 -6.81 0.19 1.16
C THR A 13 -7.87 0.25 2.25
N THR A 14 -8.17 1.44 2.79
CA THR A 14 -9.21 1.61 3.81
C THR A 14 -10.59 1.82 3.19
N GLN A 15 -10.69 2.61 2.11
CA GLN A 15 -11.98 3.04 1.57
C GLN A 15 -12.58 2.08 0.53
N ILE A 16 -11.78 1.50 -0.37
CA ILE A 16 -12.30 0.61 -1.43
C ILE A 16 -13.10 -0.58 -0.85
N PRO A 17 -12.61 -1.31 0.17
CA PRO A 17 -13.39 -2.39 0.77
C PRO A 17 -14.72 -1.93 1.35
N GLN A 18 -14.73 -0.74 1.97
CA GLN A 18 -15.94 -0.16 2.55
C GLN A 18 -16.98 0.18 1.48
N TYR A 19 -16.57 0.80 0.38
CA TYR A 19 -17.47 1.10 -0.74
C TYR A 19 -18.04 -0.16 -1.40
N LEU A 20 -17.23 -1.21 -1.55
CA LEU A 20 -17.70 -2.50 -2.06
C LEU A 20 -18.76 -3.13 -1.16
N TYR A 21 -18.57 -3.01 0.16
CA TYR A 21 -19.55 -3.48 1.14
C TYR A 21 -20.86 -2.69 1.07
N GLU A 22 -20.79 -1.36 1.06
CA GLU A 22 -21.94 -0.46 1.01
C GLU A 22 -22.74 -0.58 -0.29
N ALA A 23 -22.07 -0.78 -1.42
CA ALA A 23 -22.69 -1.06 -2.72
C ALA A 23 -23.42 -2.41 -2.76
N GLY A 24 -23.37 -3.20 -1.68
CA GLY A 24 -24.07 -4.47 -1.55
C GLY A 24 -23.40 -5.64 -2.26
N ILE A 25 -22.18 -5.46 -2.78
CA ILE A 25 -21.41 -6.52 -3.45
C ILE A 25 -21.00 -7.61 -2.43
N ALA A 26 -20.88 -7.23 -1.16
CA ALA A 26 -20.62 -8.13 -0.04
C ALA A 26 -21.89 -8.79 0.53
N ARG A 27 -23.10 -8.57 0.00
CA ARG A 27 -24.32 -9.18 0.57
C ARG A 27 -24.33 -10.71 0.45
N GLN A 28 -23.67 -11.25 -0.58
CA GLN A 28 -23.63 -12.68 -0.88
C GLN A 28 -22.39 -13.41 -0.31
N GLY A 29 -21.45 -12.71 0.34
CA GLY A 29 -20.23 -13.31 0.86
C GLY A 29 -19.29 -12.29 1.50
N ILE A 30 -18.00 -12.60 1.56
CA ILE A 30 -17.00 -11.76 2.23
C ILE A 30 -16.16 -11.01 1.18
N VAL A 31 -15.77 -9.77 1.50
CA VAL A 31 -14.69 -9.05 0.81
C VAL A 31 -13.38 -9.36 1.54
N ALA A 32 -12.49 -10.10 0.88
CA ALA A 32 -11.15 -10.33 1.37
C ALA A 32 -10.21 -9.23 0.87
N VAL A 33 -9.38 -8.70 1.76
CA VAL A 33 -8.30 -7.77 1.43
C VAL A 33 -7.00 -8.39 1.89
N THR A 34 -6.12 -8.71 0.95
CA THR A 34 -4.83 -9.31 1.30
C THR A 34 -3.77 -8.23 1.49
N GLN A 35 -2.80 -8.52 2.35
CA GLN A 35 -1.65 -7.68 2.63
C GLN A 35 -0.40 -8.57 2.72
N PRO A 36 0.75 -8.14 2.18
CA PRO A 36 1.99 -8.89 2.31
C PRO A 36 2.49 -8.91 3.76
N ARG A 37 2.14 -7.88 4.56
CA ARG A 37 2.64 -7.68 5.93
C ARG A 37 1.56 -7.89 6.98
N ARG A 38 1.88 -8.68 8.01
CA ARG A 38 0.99 -8.94 9.16
C ARG A 38 0.55 -7.65 9.86
N VAL A 39 1.50 -6.76 10.15
CA VAL A 39 1.21 -5.49 10.84
C VAL A 39 0.24 -4.64 10.03
N ALA A 40 0.41 -4.58 8.70
CA ALA A 40 -0.51 -3.85 7.84
C ALA A 40 -1.94 -4.43 7.90
N ALA A 41 -2.11 -5.76 7.77
CA ALA A 41 -3.43 -6.39 7.86
C ALA A 41 -4.16 -6.08 9.17
N ILE A 42 -3.46 -6.17 10.31
CA ILE A 42 -4.03 -5.88 11.63
C ILE A 42 -4.39 -4.39 11.74
N SER A 43 -3.44 -3.50 11.45
CA SER A 43 -3.66 -2.05 11.58
C SER A 43 -4.78 -1.54 10.68
N LEU A 44 -4.88 -2.05 9.45
CA LEU A 44 -5.95 -1.70 8.53
C LEU A 44 -7.31 -2.20 9.01
N ALA A 45 -7.41 -3.44 9.49
CA ALA A 45 -8.65 -3.98 10.03
C ALA A 45 -9.13 -3.17 11.25
N THR A 46 -8.21 -2.87 12.18
CA THR A 46 -8.52 -2.04 13.36
C THR A 46 -9.00 -0.66 12.92
N ARG A 47 -8.28 -0.02 12.00
CA ARG A 47 -8.65 1.31 11.49
C ARG A 47 -10.03 1.31 10.82
N VAL A 48 -10.31 0.33 9.97
CA VAL A 48 -11.60 0.23 9.27
C VAL A 48 -12.73 -0.13 10.24
N ALA A 49 -12.45 -0.90 11.30
CA ALA A 49 -13.42 -1.16 12.35
C ALA A 49 -13.80 0.12 13.11
N GLU A 50 -12.82 0.96 13.45
CA GLU A 50 -13.05 2.28 14.06
C GLU A 50 -13.88 3.19 13.15
N GLU A 51 -13.52 3.29 11.87
CA GLU A 51 -14.25 4.11 10.89
C GLU A 51 -15.71 3.65 10.73
N LYS A 52 -15.96 2.34 10.75
CA LYS A 52 -17.31 1.73 10.73
C LYS A 52 -18.01 1.70 12.08
N ARG A 53 -17.36 2.19 13.15
CA ARG A 53 -17.89 2.16 14.53
C ARG A 53 -18.36 0.76 14.94
N THR A 54 -17.59 -0.25 14.58
CA THR A 54 -17.89 -1.65 14.89
C THR A 54 -16.76 -2.25 15.73
N GLN A 55 -17.09 -3.29 16.50
CA GLN A 55 -16.08 -4.03 17.24
C GLN A 55 -15.28 -4.89 16.27
N LEU A 56 -13.95 -4.87 16.38
CA LEU A 56 -13.07 -5.74 15.62
C LEU A 56 -13.43 -7.21 15.88
N GLY A 57 -13.53 -8.00 14.82
CA GLY A 57 -14.01 -9.38 14.83
C GLY A 57 -15.51 -9.52 14.54
N LYS A 58 -16.31 -8.45 14.55
CA LYS A 58 -17.70 -8.46 14.08
C LYS A 58 -17.75 -8.21 12.57
N LEU A 59 -18.26 -7.05 12.12
CA LEU A 59 -18.38 -6.70 10.71
C LEU A 59 -17.02 -6.67 9.99
N VAL A 60 -16.01 -6.16 10.68
CA VAL A 60 -14.62 -6.06 10.20
C VAL A 60 -13.76 -6.96 11.05
N GLY A 61 -12.91 -7.77 10.43
CA GLY A 61 -12.01 -8.68 11.14
C GLY A 61 -10.72 -8.93 10.35
N TYR A 62 -9.78 -9.63 10.99
CA TYR A 62 -8.55 -10.04 10.32
C TYR A 62 -8.15 -11.47 10.60
N THR A 63 -7.36 -12.04 9.70
CA THR A 63 -6.73 -13.34 9.90
C THR A 63 -5.28 -13.30 9.45
N VAL A 64 -4.37 -13.59 10.38
CA VAL A 64 -2.94 -13.66 10.14
C VAL A 64 -2.41 -14.98 10.71
N ARG A 65 -1.14 -15.30 10.49
CA ARG A 65 -0.59 -16.56 11.01
C ARG A 65 -0.68 -16.57 12.54
N PHE A 66 -1.27 -17.64 13.07
CA PHE A 66 -1.50 -17.88 14.51
C PHE A 66 -2.55 -17.00 15.18
N GLU A 67 -3.30 -16.20 14.43
CA GLU A 67 -4.27 -15.29 15.02
C GLU A 67 -5.42 -15.03 14.03
N ASP A 68 -6.64 -15.34 14.47
CA ASP A 68 -7.86 -15.14 13.70
C ASP A 68 -8.88 -14.38 14.56
N VAL A 69 -9.17 -13.15 14.16
CA VAL A 69 -10.13 -12.24 14.80
C VAL A 69 -11.24 -11.99 13.80
N THR A 70 -12.05 -13.02 13.57
CA THR A 70 -13.23 -12.99 12.69
C THR A 70 -14.40 -13.74 13.33
N SER A 71 -15.60 -13.50 12.84
CA SER A 71 -16.83 -14.18 13.24
C SER A 71 -17.72 -14.45 12.03
N SER A 72 -18.86 -15.12 12.25
CA SER A 72 -19.89 -15.30 11.22
C SER A 72 -20.48 -13.98 10.70
N GLU A 73 -20.36 -12.89 11.48
CA GLU A 73 -20.79 -11.54 11.10
C GLU A 73 -19.77 -10.82 10.19
N THR A 74 -18.54 -11.32 10.08
CA THR A 74 -17.48 -10.64 9.32
C THR A 74 -17.78 -10.61 7.83
N LYS A 75 -17.80 -9.41 7.27
CA LYS A 75 -18.00 -9.14 5.83
C LYS A 75 -16.81 -8.44 5.19
N LEU A 76 -16.00 -7.75 5.99
CA LEU A 76 -14.73 -7.17 5.59
C LEU A 76 -13.61 -7.90 6.31
N LYS A 77 -12.84 -8.71 5.58
CA LYS A 77 -11.79 -9.55 6.15
C LYS A 77 -10.43 -9.12 5.60
N PHE A 78 -9.57 -8.62 6.47
CA PHE A 78 -8.18 -8.31 6.14
C PHE A 78 -7.29 -9.51 6.49
N MET A 79 -6.37 -9.91 5.62
CA MET A 79 -5.55 -11.07 5.91
C MET A 79 -4.20 -11.01 5.24
N THR A 80 -3.25 -11.81 5.72
CA THR A 80 -2.01 -11.96 4.97
C THR A 80 -2.21 -12.84 3.74
N ASP A 81 -1.39 -12.61 2.71
CA ASP A 81 -1.40 -13.39 1.48
C ASP A 81 -1.34 -14.91 1.75
N GLY A 82 -0.45 -15.31 2.66
CA GLY A 82 -0.28 -16.71 3.07
C GLY A 82 -1.53 -17.31 3.73
N MET A 83 -2.36 -16.52 4.41
CA MET A 83 -3.61 -17.03 4.99
C MET A 83 -4.67 -17.27 3.91
N LEU A 84 -4.78 -16.41 2.90
CA LEU A 84 -5.68 -16.66 1.78
C LEU A 84 -5.24 -17.87 0.96
N LEU A 85 -3.93 -18.03 0.72
CA LEU A 85 -3.39 -19.22 0.06
C LEU A 85 -3.74 -20.51 0.83
N ARG A 86 -3.59 -20.48 2.15
CA ARG A 86 -3.94 -21.62 3.00
C ARG A 86 -5.43 -21.96 2.89
N GLU A 87 -6.29 -20.96 2.91
CA GLU A 87 -7.73 -21.18 2.71
C GLU A 87 -8.05 -21.76 1.33
N ALA A 88 -7.34 -21.31 0.29
CA ALA A 88 -7.52 -21.81 -1.07
C ALA A 88 -7.15 -23.29 -1.26
N ILE A 89 -6.33 -23.85 -0.37
CA ILE A 89 -6.04 -25.30 -0.38
C ILE A 89 -7.30 -26.10 -0.02
N GLY A 90 -8.07 -25.64 0.97
CA GLY A 90 -9.31 -26.29 1.42
C GLY A 90 -10.55 -25.89 0.61
N ASP A 91 -10.58 -24.65 0.11
CA ASP A 91 -11.62 -24.11 -0.76
C ASP A 91 -10.98 -23.53 -2.05
N PRO A 92 -10.63 -24.36 -3.04
CA PRO A 92 -9.97 -23.92 -4.27
C PRO A 92 -10.83 -23.00 -5.15
N LEU A 93 -12.14 -22.97 -4.88
CA LEU A 93 -13.07 -22.07 -5.56
C LEU A 93 -13.24 -20.76 -4.79
N LEU A 94 -12.74 -20.66 -3.54
CA LEU A 94 -12.86 -19.50 -2.66
C LEU A 94 -14.31 -19.08 -2.36
N LEU A 95 -15.27 -20.00 -2.42
CA LEU A 95 -16.73 -19.72 -2.47
C LEU A 95 -17.25 -18.81 -1.35
N ARG A 96 -16.54 -18.73 -0.22
CA ARG A 96 -16.83 -17.78 0.87
C ARG A 96 -16.71 -16.31 0.45
N TYR A 97 -15.92 -16.02 -0.56
CA TYR A 97 -15.58 -14.67 -1.02
C TYR A 97 -16.32 -14.29 -2.30
N THR A 98 -16.90 -13.09 -2.31
CA THR A 98 -17.46 -12.45 -3.51
C THR A 98 -16.45 -11.54 -4.19
N VAL A 99 -15.57 -10.92 -3.40
CA VAL A 99 -14.48 -10.06 -3.88
C VAL A 99 -13.19 -10.43 -3.16
N VAL A 100 -12.10 -10.54 -3.92
CA VAL A 100 -10.75 -10.59 -3.39
C VAL A 100 -10.01 -9.35 -3.89
N VAL A 101 -9.48 -8.58 -2.95
CA VAL A 101 -8.62 -7.43 -3.19
C VAL A 101 -7.19 -7.86 -2.89
N LEU A 102 -6.33 -7.86 -3.90
CA LEU A 102 -4.91 -8.13 -3.80
C LEU A 102 -4.19 -6.79 -3.72
N ASP A 103 -3.88 -6.36 -2.50
CA ASP A 103 -3.25 -5.07 -2.24
C ASP A 103 -1.72 -5.17 -2.21
N GLU A 104 -1.07 -4.03 -2.39
CA GLU A 104 0.39 -3.90 -2.43
C GLU A 104 1.05 -4.91 -3.40
N ALA A 105 0.39 -5.14 -4.54
CA ALA A 105 0.89 -6.01 -5.62
C ALA A 105 2.28 -5.60 -6.13
N HIS A 106 2.70 -4.38 -5.83
CA HIS A 106 4.01 -3.85 -6.15
C HIS A 106 5.16 -4.45 -5.30
N GLU A 107 4.88 -5.03 -4.12
CA GLU A 107 5.91 -5.68 -3.29
C GLU A 107 6.44 -6.99 -3.91
N ARG A 108 5.76 -7.52 -4.96
CA ARG A 108 6.15 -8.72 -5.73
C ARG A 108 6.66 -9.88 -4.86
N THR A 109 5.89 -10.23 -3.84
CA THR A 109 6.23 -11.38 -2.99
C THR A 109 5.82 -12.68 -3.69
N VAL A 110 6.54 -13.78 -3.41
CA VAL A 110 6.22 -15.11 -3.95
C VAL A 110 4.77 -15.51 -3.61
N HIS A 111 4.29 -15.16 -2.41
CA HIS A 111 2.92 -15.47 -2.01
C HIS A 111 1.88 -14.70 -2.84
N THR A 112 2.12 -13.42 -3.11
CA THR A 112 1.25 -12.58 -3.95
C THR A 112 1.19 -13.12 -5.39
N ASP A 113 2.33 -13.53 -5.94
CA ASP A 113 2.39 -14.09 -7.31
C ASP A 113 1.63 -15.41 -7.44
N VAL A 114 1.78 -16.30 -6.46
CA VAL A 114 1.01 -17.56 -6.42
C VAL A 114 -0.49 -17.25 -6.24
N LEU A 115 -0.84 -16.24 -5.44
CA LEU A 115 -2.23 -15.81 -5.27
C LEU A 115 -2.86 -15.38 -6.59
N PHE A 116 -2.16 -14.63 -7.45
CA PHE A 116 -2.69 -14.24 -8.76
C PHE A 116 -3.13 -15.47 -9.58
N GLY A 117 -2.30 -16.51 -9.59
CA GLY A 117 -2.62 -17.78 -10.26
C GLY A 117 -3.83 -18.48 -9.63
N VAL A 118 -3.88 -18.56 -8.31
CA VAL A 118 -4.97 -19.18 -7.56
C VAL A 118 -6.30 -18.46 -7.79
N VAL A 119 -6.35 -17.13 -7.64
CA VAL A 119 -7.60 -16.37 -7.81
C VAL A 119 -8.07 -16.38 -9.26
N LYS A 120 -7.15 -16.34 -10.23
CA LYS A 120 -7.49 -16.42 -11.66
C LYS A 120 -8.03 -17.81 -12.01
N ALA A 121 -7.45 -18.87 -11.45
CA ALA A 121 -7.96 -20.23 -11.61
C ALA A 121 -9.35 -20.40 -10.96
N ALA A 122 -9.55 -19.86 -9.76
CA ALA A 122 -10.84 -19.87 -9.08
C ALA A 122 -11.91 -19.12 -9.90
N GLN A 123 -11.59 -17.92 -10.40
CA GLN A 123 -12.50 -17.14 -11.25
C GLN A 123 -12.91 -17.92 -12.51
N ARG A 124 -11.96 -18.56 -13.19
CA ARG A 124 -12.24 -19.38 -14.38
C ARG A 124 -13.13 -20.58 -14.04
N LYS A 125 -12.77 -21.36 -13.02
CA LYS A 125 -13.53 -22.57 -12.60
C LYS A 125 -14.94 -22.22 -12.14
N ARG A 126 -15.13 -21.11 -11.42
CA ARG A 126 -16.48 -20.65 -11.03
C ARG A 126 -17.36 -20.36 -12.24
N ARG A 127 -16.80 -19.73 -13.28
CA ARG A 127 -17.52 -19.47 -14.54
C ARG A 127 -17.90 -20.76 -15.25
N GLU A 128 -16.98 -21.71 -15.35
CA GLU A 128 -17.22 -23.03 -15.97
C GLU A 128 -18.30 -23.83 -15.22
N GLN A 129 -18.37 -23.71 -13.89
CA GLN A 129 -19.31 -24.42 -13.04
C GLN A 129 -20.61 -23.64 -12.75
N ASN A 130 -20.85 -22.53 -13.47
CA ASN A 130 -22.01 -21.65 -13.30
C ASN A 130 -22.26 -21.21 -11.84
N LYS A 131 -21.17 -20.91 -11.12
CA LYS A 131 -21.18 -20.37 -9.75
C LYS A 131 -21.17 -18.84 -9.75
N VAL A 132 -21.48 -18.24 -8.61
CA VAL A 132 -21.39 -16.78 -8.43
C VAL A 132 -19.98 -16.29 -8.78
N PRO A 133 -19.83 -15.36 -9.75
CA PRO A 133 -18.52 -14.91 -10.21
C PRO A 133 -17.68 -14.30 -9.08
N LEU A 134 -16.40 -14.69 -9.03
CA LEU A 134 -15.43 -14.04 -8.16
C LEU A 134 -14.94 -12.74 -8.80
N LYS A 135 -15.11 -11.62 -8.12
CA LYS A 135 -14.51 -10.34 -8.52
C LYS A 135 -13.10 -10.25 -7.92
N VAL A 136 -12.15 -9.79 -8.72
CA VAL A 136 -10.75 -9.59 -8.30
C VAL A 136 -10.39 -8.14 -8.55
N ILE A 137 -9.82 -7.48 -7.54
CA ILE A 137 -9.28 -6.13 -7.63
C ILE A 137 -7.82 -6.21 -7.27
N VAL A 138 -6.95 -5.68 -8.12
CA VAL A 138 -5.50 -5.60 -7.86
C VAL A 138 -5.17 -4.14 -7.60
N MET A 139 -4.54 -3.86 -6.47
CA MET A 139 -4.12 -2.52 -6.08
C MET A 139 -2.59 -2.48 -6.04
N SER A 140 -2.01 -1.45 -6.67
CA SER A 140 -0.57 -1.25 -6.80
C SER A 140 -0.24 0.24 -6.71
N ALA A 141 0.90 0.57 -6.12
CA ALA A 141 1.43 1.94 -6.06
C ALA A 141 2.32 2.31 -7.26
N THR A 142 2.69 1.33 -8.10
CA THR A 142 3.67 1.52 -9.20
C THR A 142 3.02 1.57 -10.58
N MET A 143 3.75 2.12 -11.57
CA MET A 143 3.30 2.28 -12.96
C MET A 143 3.11 0.98 -13.75
N ASP A 144 3.53 -0.18 -13.23
CA ASP A 144 3.55 -1.44 -13.99
C ASP A 144 2.15 -2.12 -14.05
N VAL A 145 1.10 -1.31 -14.19
CA VAL A 145 -0.30 -1.72 -14.18
C VAL A 145 -0.68 -2.42 -15.49
N ASP A 146 0.04 -2.15 -16.57
CA ASP A 146 -0.14 -2.79 -17.87
C ASP A 146 0.12 -4.30 -17.82
N LEU A 147 1.14 -4.73 -17.08
CA LEU A 147 1.45 -6.14 -16.89
C LEU A 147 0.30 -6.88 -16.19
N PHE A 148 -0.25 -6.26 -15.13
CA PHE A 148 -1.40 -6.82 -14.42
C PHE A 148 -2.66 -6.84 -15.30
N SER A 149 -2.92 -5.77 -16.06
CA SER A 149 -4.05 -5.72 -16.98
C SER A 149 -3.97 -6.85 -18.02
N GLN A 150 -2.80 -7.03 -18.65
CA GLN A 150 -2.58 -8.11 -19.61
C GLN A 150 -2.76 -9.48 -18.97
N TYR A 151 -2.21 -9.68 -17.77
CA TYR A 151 -2.38 -10.93 -17.02
C TYR A 151 -3.85 -11.22 -16.71
N PHE A 152 -4.65 -10.22 -16.35
CA PHE A 152 -6.08 -10.35 -16.04
C PHE A 152 -7.00 -10.10 -17.25
N ASN A 153 -6.62 -10.59 -18.44
CA ASN A 153 -7.41 -10.55 -19.68
C ASN A 153 -7.77 -9.13 -20.15
N LYS A 154 -6.81 -8.21 -20.14
CA LYS A 154 -6.99 -6.77 -20.47
C LYS A 154 -8.05 -6.12 -19.58
N SER A 155 -7.97 -6.36 -18.27
CA SER A 155 -8.88 -5.77 -17.29
C SER A 155 -8.77 -4.24 -17.30
N PRO A 156 -9.89 -3.51 -17.10
CA PRO A 156 -9.86 -2.05 -17.04
C PRO A 156 -8.95 -1.57 -15.91
N VAL A 157 -8.17 -0.53 -16.19
CA VAL A 157 -7.25 0.08 -15.24
C VAL A 157 -7.82 1.42 -14.80
N LEU A 158 -7.86 1.64 -13.48
CA LEU A 158 -8.24 2.91 -12.89
C LEU A 158 -7.04 3.51 -12.17
N TYR A 159 -6.62 4.69 -12.60
CA TYR A 159 -5.58 5.46 -11.95
C TYR A 159 -6.20 6.39 -10.91
N LEU A 160 -5.75 6.27 -9.67
CA LEU A 160 -6.13 7.17 -8.58
C LEU A 160 -4.90 7.99 -8.19
N GLU A 161 -4.90 9.26 -8.59
CA GLU A 161 -3.83 10.20 -8.28
C GLU A 161 -3.86 10.56 -6.79
N GLY A 162 -2.71 10.43 -6.13
CA GLY A 162 -2.50 10.96 -4.79
C GLY A 162 -2.15 12.46 -4.87
N ARG A 163 -2.45 13.22 -3.81
CA ARG A 163 -1.93 14.58 -3.66
C ARG A 163 -0.52 14.50 -3.09
N GLN A 164 0.48 14.51 -3.97
CA GLN A 164 1.88 14.63 -3.54
C GLN A 164 2.16 16.10 -3.22
N HIS A 165 2.72 16.38 -2.05
CA HIS A 165 3.31 17.69 -1.79
C HIS A 165 4.76 17.70 -2.30
N PRO A 166 5.25 18.81 -2.87
CA PRO A 166 6.62 18.87 -3.38
C PRO A 166 7.61 18.65 -2.23
N ILE A 167 8.42 17.59 -2.34
CA ILE A 167 9.47 17.27 -1.37
C ILE A 167 10.80 17.81 -1.88
N GLN A 168 11.53 18.53 -1.04
CA GLN A 168 12.87 19.00 -1.36
C GLN A 168 13.90 17.90 -1.06
N MET A 169 14.61 17.44 -2.10
CA MET A 169 15.64 16.41 -1.97
C MET A 169 17.01 17.05 -1.73
N TYR A 170 17.70 16.58 -0.70
CA TYR A 170 19.07 16.98 -0.38
C TYR A 170 20.01 15.79 -0.47
N TYR A 171 21.21 16.04 -1.01
CA TYR A 171 22.25 15.03 -1.18
C TYR A 171 23.51 15.44 -0.42
N THR A 172 24.25 14.45 0.08
CA THR A 172 25.57 14.72 0.65
C THR A 172 26.53 15.13 -0.47
N LYS A 173 27.41 16.11 -0.20
CA LYS A 173 28.40 16.55 -1.20
C LYS A 173 29.43 15.47 -1.54
N GLN A 174 29.67 14.55 -0.59
CA GLN A 174 30.60 13.44 -0.72
C GLN A 174 29.97 12.17 -0.12
N PRO A 175 30.36 10.98 -0.60
CA PRO A 175 29.96 9.71 -0.01
C PRO A 175 30.33 9.65 1.48
N GLN A 176 29.40 9.17 2.31
CA GLN A 176 29.65 8.98 3.73
C GLN A 176 29.99 7.51 3.98
N SER A 177 31.17 7.24 4.56
CA SER A 177 31.60 5.87 4.90
C SER A 177 30.78 5.27 6.04
N ASP A 178 30.37 6.10 7.00
CA ASP A 178 29.45 5.73 8.09
C ASP A 178 28.08 6.40 7.86
N TYR A 179 27.16 5.66 7.24
CA TYR A 179 25.81 6.15 6.97
C TYR A 179 24.94 6.22 8.24
N LEU A 180 25.24 5.43 9.29
CA LEU A 180 24.47 5.43 10.54
C LEU A 180 24.73 6.72 11.30
N GLN A 181 26.01 7.07 11.46
CA GLN A 181 26.39 8.32 12.10
C GLN A 181 25.90 9.52 11.30
N ALA A 182 26.07 9.51 9.98
CA ALA A 182 25.59 10.59 9.12
C ALA A 182 24.06 10.77 9.20
N ALA A 183 23.30 9.68 9.23
CA ALA A 183 21.84 9.71 9.40
C ALA A 183 21.46 10.27 10.77
N LEU A 184 22.11 9.84 11.85
CA LEU A 184 21.85 10.32 13.20
C LEU A 184 22.11 11.83 13.32
N VAL A 185 23.26 12.29 12.82
CA VAL A 185 23.60 13.73 12.80
C VAL A 185 22.58 14.51 11.98
N SER A 186 22.16 13.99 10.83
CA SER A 186 21.15 14.64 9.98
C SER A 186 19.80 14.75 10.69
N VAL A 187 19.35 13.71 11.40
CA VAL A 187 18.11 13.74 12.18
C VAL A 187 18.18 14.80 13.27
N PHE A 188 19.29 14.89 14.01
CA PHE A 188 19.47 15.93 15.04
C PHE A 188 19.52 17.34 14.44
N GLN A 189 20.17 17.51 13.29
CA GLN A 189 20.18 18.80 12.58
C GLN A 189 18.77 19.20 12.15
N ILE A 190 17.99 18.29 11.56
CA ILE A 190 16.60 18.56 11.19
C ILE A 190 15.79 18.92 12.44
N HIS A 191 15.96 18.18 13.54
CA HIS A 191 15.25 18.42 14.78
C HIS A 191 15.59 19.78 15.44
N GLN A 192 16.85 20.21 15.36
CA GLN A 192 17.31 21.48 15.95
C GLN A 192 16.93 22.71 15.14
N VAL A 193 16.83 22.58 13.81
CA VAL A 193 16.66 23.74 12.91
C VAL A 193 15.22 23.89 12.43
N CYS A 194 14.42 22.81 12.38
CA CYS A 194 13.00 22.90 12.05
C CYS A 194 12.15 23.16 13.32
N ASP A 195 11.92 24.42 13.65
CA ASP A 195 10.84 24.79 14.56
C ASP A 195 9.48 24.46 13.92
N LEU A 196 8.57 23.86 14.70
CA LEU A 196 7.29 23.27 14.27
C LEU A 196 6.22 24.29 13.81
N THR A 197 6.57 25.56 13.64
CA THR A 197 5.65 26.65 13.32
C THR A 197 6.16 27.42 12.11
N GLU A 198 5.52 27.17 10.96
CA GLU A 198 5.62 27.94 9.71
C GLU A 198 7.03 28.17 9.14
N GLN A 199 7.62 27.12 8.54
CA GLN A 199 8.25 27.13 7.21
C GLN A 199 9.19 25.92 7.06
N THR A 200 8.68 24.85 6.44
CA THR A 200 9.41 23.62 6.09
C THR A 200 10.46 23.81 4.96
N LEU A 201 11.07 24.99 4.79
CA LEU A 201 11.74 25.37 3.52
C LEU A 201 13.18 25.92 3.59
N LYS A 202 13.87 25.93 4.74
CA LYS A 202 15.27 26.42 4.78
C LYS A 202 16.15 25.72 5.80
N CYS A 203 16.50 24.45 5.59
CA CYS A 203 17.39 23.76 6.51
C CYS A 203 18.35 22.77 5.83
N ILE A 204 19.22 23.22 4.91
CA ILE A 204 20.63 22.79 4.86
C ILE A 204 21.48 23.94 4.33
N HIS A 205 21.94 24.82 5.21
CA HIS A 205 23.03 25.74 4.87
C HIS A 205 23.99 25.94 6.03
N LEU A 206 24.53 24.86 6.61
CA LEU A 206 25.61 24.95 7.59
C LEU A 206 26.57 23.76 7.46
N CYS A 207 27.26 23.70 6.33
CA CYS A 207 28.65 23.26 6.33
C CYS A 207 29.46 24.48 5.90
N SER A 208 29.90 25.26 6.90
CA SER A 208 30.73 26.45 6.74
C SER A 208 32.02 26.05 6.02
N CYS A 209 32.03 26.25 4.71
CA CYS A 209 33.27 26.31 3.95
C CYS A 209 33.88 27.68 4.26
N ARG A 210 34.89 27.66 5.13
CA ARG A 210 35.69 28.81 5.50
C ARG A 210 36.64 29.13 4.34
N GLU A 211 36.15 29.72 3.26
CA GLU A 211 36.99 30.33 2.22
C GLU A 211 36.89 31.85 2.28
N LYS A 212 37.72 32.42 3.17
CA LYS A 212 38.25 33.77 2.95
C LYS A 212 39.22 33.69 1.77
N LYS A 213 38.80 34.18 0.61
CA LYS A 213 39.54 35.08 -0.30
C LYS A 213 38.98 34.89 -1.71
N LEU A 214 38.30 35.92 -2.21
CA LEU A 214 38.44 36.46 -3.57
C LEU A 214 37.50 37.67 -3.69
N ALA A 215 37.86 38.73 -2.99
CA ALA A 215 37.58 40.07 -3.49
C ALA A 215 38.86 40.49 -4.21
N ASN A 216 38.82 40.51 -5.54
CA ASN A 216 39.56 41.47 -6.35
C ASN A 216 38.86 41.58 -7.71
N TYR A 217 38.28 42.75 -7.89
CA TYR A 217 37.85 43.31 -9.17
C TYR A 217 38.99 43.30 -10.19
N GLY A 218 38.66 43.08 -11.47
CA GLY A 218 39.61 43.29 -12.57
C GLY A 218 39.03 42.92 -13.94
N HIS A 219 38.48 43.93 -14.62
CA HIS A 219 38.31 44.12 -16.06
C HIS A 219 38.13 42.93 -17.02
N CYS A 220 37.03 42.95 -17.76
CA CYS A 220 36.97 42.46 -19.13
C CYS A 220 36.64 43.65 -20.03
N SER A 221 37.62 44.06 -20.84
CA SER A 221 37.40 44.70 -22.15
C SER A 221 37.41 43.59 -23.19
#